data_AF-A0A5E6N9R0-F1
#
_entry.id   AF-A0A5E6N9R0-F1
#
_cell.length_a   1.000
_cell.length_b   1.000
_cell.length_c   1.000
_cell.angle_alpha   90.00
_cell.angle_beta   90.00
_cell.angle_gamma   90.00
#
_symmetry.space_group_name_H-M   'P 1'
#
loop_
_entity.id
_entity.type
_entity.pdbx_description
1 polymer ?
#
loop_
_entity_poly.entity_id
_entity_poly.type
_entity_poly.pdbx_seq_one_letter_code
_entity_poly.pdbx_strand_id
1 'polypeptide(L)'
;MKLPLYPYEGKIINANGETISTFKLTPNTIPDEVRAGGRIPLIIGRGLSDKTRFDLDLSVSDIFLRPKDVTNSDAGYTLAQKLWVRLVVLKAYAPNTYCEPRMTTVGSQDTTGADDA
;
A
#
# COMPACT_ATOMS: atom_id res chain seq x y z
N MET A 1 2.09 32.60 0.87
CA MET A 1 1.36 31.90 1.95
C MET A 1 2.03 30.54 2.16
N LYS A 2 2.57 30.25 3.35
CA LYS A 2 3.18 28.94 3.67
C LYS A 2 2.22 28.18 4.59
N LEU A 3 1.99 26.90 4.28
CA LEU A 3 1.13 25.99 5.03
C LEU A 3 2.00 24.79 5.46
N PRO A 4 2.67 24.87 6.62
CA PRO A 4 3.46 23.76 7.13
C PRO A 4 2.58 22.53 7.32
N LEU A 5 3.08 21.39 6.86
CA LEU A 5 2.37 20.11 6.83
C LEU A 5 3.19 19.11 7.65
N TYR A 6 2.53 18.45 8.60
CA TYR A 6 3.15 17.48 9.52
C TYR A 6 2.54 16.10 9.24
N PRO A 7 3.14 15.30 8.32
CA PRO A 7 2.55 14.03 7.88
C PRO A 7 2.36 13.01 9.00
N TYR A 8 3.34 12.91 9.90
CA TYR A 8 3.30 11.97 11.03
C TYR A 8 2.28 12.37 12.10
N GLU A 9 2.02 13.67 12.25
CA GLU A 9 1.01 14.18 13.17
C GLU A 9 -0.39 14.29 12.53
N GLY A 10 -0.46 14.22 11.20
CA GLY A 10 -1.70 14.36 10.44
C GLY A 10 -2.29 15.76 10.52
N LYS A 11 -1.46 16.82 10.50
CA LYS A 11 -1.92 18.20 10.70
C LYS A 11 -1.36 19.17 9.66
N ILE A 12 -2.16 20.20 9.37
CA ILE A 12 -1.78 21.36 8.57
C ILE A 12 -1.97 22.59 9.46
N ILE A 13 -0.93 23.43 9.57
CA ILE A 13 -0.99 24.66 10.37
C ILE A 13 -0.90 25.91 9.50
N ASN A 14 -1.35 27.05 10.04
CA ASN A 14 -1.13 28.36 9.44
C ASN A 14 0.25 28.93 9.84
N ALA A 15 0.59 30.10 9.30
CA ALA A 15 1.83 30.80 9.65
C ALA A 15 1.91 31.24 11.12
N ASN A 16 0.76 31.32 11.82
CA ASN A 16 0.66 31.68 13.23
C ASN A 16 0.72 30.47 14.17
N GLY A 17 0.87 29.24 13.63
CA GLY A 17 0.93 28.01 14.43
C GLY A 17 -0.42 27.35 14.74
N GLU A 18 -1.53 27.89 14.25
CA GLU A 18 -2.86 27.34 14.50
C GLU A 18 -3.18 26.20 13.52
N THR A 19 -3.81 25.13 14.01
CA THR A 19 -4.23 24.00 13.18
C THR A 19 -5.41 24.41 12.30
N ILE A 20 -5.22 24.33 10.99
CA ILE A 20 -6.27 24.61 9.98
C ILE A 20 -7.06 23.34 9.69
N SER A 21 -6.39 22.21 9.60
CA SER A 21 -7.01 20.94 9.24
C SER A 21 -6.20 19.74 9.76
N THR A 22 -6.89 18.61 9.89
CA THR A 22 -6.30 17.33 10.27
C THR A 22 -6.62 16.28 9.20
N PHE A 23 -5.73 15.30 9.05
CA PHE A 23 -5.87 14.21 8.10
C PHE A 23 -5.24 12.93 8.64
N LYS A 24 -5.55 11.81 8.00
CA LYS A 24 -4.98 10.51 8.32
C LYS A 24 -4.37 9.89 7.07
N LEU A 25 -3.10 9.51 7.15
CA LEU A 25 -2.43 8.80 6.06
C LEU A 25 -3.04 7.40 5.90
N THR A 26 -3.53 7.11 4.69
CA THR A 26 -4.04 5.80 4.30
C THR A 26 -3.53 5.50 2.88
N PRO A 27 -2.79 4.40 2.66
CA PRO A 27 -2.43 3.36 3.63
C PRO A 27 -1.37 3.80 4.64
N ASN A 28 -1.15 2.99 5.69
CA ASN A 28 -0.11 3.26 6.69
C ASN A 28 1.32 3.13 6.14
N THR A 29 1.48 2.63 4.92
CA THR A 29 2.77 2.44 4.23
C THR A 29 3.25 3.68 3.48
N ILE A 30 2.44 4.75 3.37
CA ILE A 30 2.80 5.99 2.65
C ILE A 30 4.19 6.54 3.02
N PRO A 31 4.61 6.59 4.31
CA PRO A 31 5.94 7.11 4.65
C PRO A 31 7.09 6.34 3.97
N ASP A 32 6.95 5.02 3.86
CA ASP A 32 7.94 4.18 3.20
C ASP A 32 7.87 4.28 1.68
N GLU A 33 6.66 4.46 1.12
CA GLU A 33 6.49 4.68 -0.31
C GLU A 33 7.18 5.96 -0.75
N VAL A 34 7.03 7.04 0.02
CA VAL A 34 7.72 8.32 -0.24
C VAL A 34 9.23 8.16 -0.11
N ARG A 35 9.70 7.48 0.95
CA ARG A 35 11.13 7.24 1.17
C ARG A 35 11.77 6.40 0.06
N ALA A 36 11.04 5.42 -0.47
CA ALA A 36 11.50 4.57 -1.55
C ALA A 36 11.41 5.23 -2.94
N GLY A 37 10.89 6.45 -3.06
CA GLY A 37 10.67 7.11 -4.34
C GLY A 37 9.44 6.61 -5.11
N GLY A 38 8.50 5.96 -4.42
CA GLY A 38 7.23 5.48 -4.95
C GLY A 38 6.83 4.11 -4.41
N ARG A 39 5.57 3.74 -4.65
CA ARG A 39 5.02 2.44 -4.22
C ARG A 39 5.66 1.26 -4.95
N ILE A 40 5.89 1.35 -6.26
CA ILE A 40 6.48 0.26 -7.06
C ILE A 40 7.91 -0.06 -6.57
N PRO A 41 8.82 0.93 -6.43
CA PRO A 41 10.14 0.70 -5.83
C PRO A 41 10.09 0.05 -4.45
N LEU A 42 9.16 0.48 -3.58
CA LEU A 42 8.98 -0.11 -2.25
C LEU A 42 8.60 -1.59 -2.33
N ILE A 43 7.62 -1.96 -3.16
CA ILE A 43 7.16 -3.35 -3.28
C ILE A 43 8.30 -4.25 -3.78
N ILE A 44 9.03 -3.80 -4.81
CA ILE A 44 10.16 -4.54 -5.37
C ILE A 44 11.29 -4.69 -4.34
N GLY A 45 11.72 -3.59 -3.72
CA GLY A 45 12.82 -3.58 -2.76
C GLY A 45 12.51 -4.37 -1.48
N ARG A 46 11.29 -4.24 -0.96
CA ARG A 46 10.81 -5.03 0.18
C ARG A 46 10.72 -6.52 -0.17
N GLY A 47 10.15 -6.85 -1.35
CA GLY A 47 10.04 -8.23 -1.81
C GLY A 47 11.40 -8.90 -2.02
N LEU A 48 12.39 -8.17 -2.56
CA LEU A 48 13.77 -8.65 -2.68
C LEU A 48 14.41 -8.89 -1.31
N SER A 49 14.22 -7.96 -0.37
CA SER A 49 14.72 -8.08 1.00
C SER A 49 14.12 -9.28 1.71
N ASP A 50 12.81 -9.49 1.59
CA ASP A 50 12.10 -10.60 2.22
C ASP A 50 12.59 -11.95 1.65
N LYS A 51 12.72 -12.08 0.32
CA LYS A 51 13.28 -13.29 -0.33
C LYS A 51 14.70 -13.59 0.12
N THR A 52 15.57 -12.58 0.10
CA THR A 52 16.98 -12.74 0.50
C THR A 52 17.09 -13.19 1.96
N ARG A 53 16.26 -12.64 2.85
CA ARG A 53 16.26 -13.02 4.27
C ARG A 53 15.71 -14.43 4.47
N PHE A 54 14.66 -14.81 3.74
CA PHE A 54 14.14 -16.16 3.73
C PHE A 54 15.21 -17.20 3.32
N ASP A 55 15.94 -16.95 2.23
CA ASP A 55 17.00 -17.85 1.76
C ASP A 55 18.19 -17.95 2.73
N LEU A 56 18.35 -16.95 3.61
CA LEU A 56 19.37 -16.91 4.67
C LEU A 56 18.85 -17.39 6.04
N ASP A 57 17.64 -17.96 6.10
CA ASP A 57 16.97 -18.38 7.34
C ASP A 57 16.85 -17.24 8.39
N LEU A 58 16.71 -16.00 7.92
CA LEU A 58 16.50 -14.81 8.75
C LEU A 58 15.01 -14.45 8.82
N SER A 59 14.61 -13.91 9.97
CA SER A 59 13.26 -13.35 10.15
C SER A 59 12.98 -12.23 9.16
N VAL A 60 11.71 -11.99 8.86
CA VAL A 60 11.26 -10.83 8.06
C VAL A 60 11.74 -9.51 8.68
N SER A 61 12.13 -8.53 7.86
CA SER A 61 12.66 -7.25 8.38
C SER A 61 11.56 -6.33 8.94
N ASP A 62 11.90 -5.72 10.08
CA ASP A 62 11.12 -4.78 10.88
C ASP A 62 11.24 -3.33 10.38
N ILE A 63 12.16 -3.07 9.44
CA ILE A 63 12.46 -1.72 8.93
C ILE A 63 11.29 -1.15 8.13
N PHE A 64 10.55 -2.02 7.44
CA PHE A 64 9.44 -1.63 6.57
C PHE A 64 8.12 -1.66 7.33
N LEU A 65 7.37 -0.56 7.23
CA LEU A 65 5.95 -0.53 7.56
C LEU A 65 5.22 -1.53 6.65
N ARG A 66 4.47 -2.43 7.29
CA ARG A 66 3.65 -3.41 6.58
C ARG A 66 2.18 -3.00 6.60
N PRO A 67 1.41 -3.33 5.55
CA PRO A 67 -0.02 -3.10 5.55
C PRO A 67 -0.68 -3.77 6.75
N LYS A 68 -1.62 -3.09 7.40
CA LYS A 68 -2.39 -3.70 8.49
C LYS A 68 -3.43 -4.67 7.93
N ASP A 69 -3.45 -5.88 8.47
CA ASP A 69 -4.52 -6.83 8.19
C ASP A 69 -5.84 -6.30 8.74
N VAL A 70 -6.87 -6.32 7.90
CA VAL A 70 -8.23 -5.99 8.30
C VAL A 70 -8.89 -7.28 8.76
N THR A 71 -9.45 -7.28 9.98
CA THR A 71 -10.12 -8.43 10.55
C THR A 71 -11.27 -8.92 9.68
N ASN A 72 -11.36 -10.23 9.49
CA ASN A 72 -12.50 -10.86 8.82
C ASN A 72 -13.80 -10.50 9.55
N SER A 73 -14.82 -10.19 8.77
CA SER A 73 -16.19 -9.99 9.27
C SER A 73 -16.93 -11.33 9.20
N ASP A 74 -17.85 -11.56 10.13
CA ASP A 74 -18.82 -12.66 10.07
C ASP A 74 -19.89 -12.44 8.97
N ALA A 75 -19.89 -11.28 8.32
CA ALA A 75 -20.72 -11.00 7.15
C ALA A 75 -20.25 -11.81 5.92
N GLY A 76 -21.19 -12.19 5.05
CA GLY A 76 -20.88 -12.87 3.81
C GLY A 76 -20.05 -12.03 2.83
N TYR A 77 -19.40 -12.69 1.86
CA TYR A 77 -18.57 -12.04 0.84
C TYR A 77 -19.36 -11.72 -0.44
N THR A 78 -19.11 -10.53 -0.99
CA THR A 78 -19.58 -10.11 -2.32
C THR A 78 -18.92 -10.93 -3.43
N LEU A 79 -19.50 -10.89 -4.64
CA LEU A 79 -18.92 -11.56 -5.81
C LEU A 79 -17.51 -11.03 -6.11
N ALA A 80 -17.29 -9.71 -6.02
CA ALA A 80 -15.99 -9.10 -6.23
C ALA A 80 -14.95 -9.66 -5.25
N GLN A 81 -15.26 -9.71 -3.95
CA GLN A 81 -14.35 -10.27 -2.94
C GLN A 81 -14.00 -11.74 -3.23
N LYS A 82 -14.99 -12.54 -3.67
CA LYS A 82 -14.75 -13.94 -4.05
C LYS A 82 -13.84 -14.07 -5.28
N LEU A 83 -13.94 -13.17 -6.25
CA LEU A 83 -13.02 -13.13 -7.40
C LEU A 83 -11.60 -12.79 -6.96
N TRP A 84 -11.43 -11.79 -6.09
CA TRP A 84 -10.13 -11.42 -5.53
C TRP A 84 -9.47 -12.57 -4.75
N VAL A 85 -10.24 -13.30 -3.94
CA VAL A 85 -9.78 -14.51 -3.24
C VAL A 85 -9.24 -15.58 -4.19
N ARG A 86 -9.74 -15.68 -5.43
CA ARG A 86 -9.22 -16.65 -6.41
C ARG A 86 -7.89 -16.21 -7.03
N LEU A 87 -7.61 -14.91 -7.05
CA LEU A 87 -6.39 -14.34 -7.65
C LEU A 87 -5.25 -14.18 -6.65
N VAL A 88 -5.53 -14.31 -5.36
CA VAL A 88 -4.57 -14.19 -4.26
C VAL A 88 -4.59 -15.49 -3.46
N VAL A 89 -3.48 -15.91 -2.84
CA VAL A 89 -3.42 -17.12 -1.99
C VAL A 89 -3.99 -16.85 -0.59
N LEU A 90 -5.24 -16.34 -0.52
CA LEU A 90 -5.96 -16.05 0.72
C LEU A 90 -7.23 -16.90 0.82
N LYS A 91 -7.69 -17.16 2.05
CA LYS A 91 -8.98 -17.87 2.28
C LYS A 91 -10.18 -16.94 2.12
N ALA A 92 -10.00 -15.66 2.40
CA ALA A 92 -11.03 -14.63 2.40
C ALA A 92 -10.39 -13.26 2.13
N TYR A 93 -11.16 -12.33 1.56
CA TYR A 93 -10.69 -10.98 1.27
C TYR A 93 -11.65 -9.95 1.89
N ALA A 94 -11.16 -9.27 2.93
CA ALA A 94 -11.87 -8.18 3.58
C ALA A 94 -11.62 -6.84 2.84
N PRO A 95 -12.56 -5.89 2.88
CA PRO A 95 -12.33 -4.55 2.35
C PRO A 95 -11.11 -3.88 2.98
N ASN A 96 -10.38 -3.09 2.20
CA ASN A 96 -9.15 -2.37 2.60
C ASN A 96 -7.93 -3.25 2.91
N THR A 97 -8.03 -4.58 2.79
CA THR A 97 -6.86 -5.47 2.90
C THR A 97 -5.93 -5.25 1.72
N TYR A 98 -4.63 -5.11 1.98
CA TYR A 98 -3.62 -5.10 0.93
C TYR A 98 -3.49 -6.50 0.31
N CYS A 99 -3.44 -6.60 -1.01
CA CYS A 99 -3.07 -7.83 -1.69
C CYS A 99 -2.36 -7.55 -3.02
N GLU A 100 -1.64 -8.56 -3.50
CA GLU A 100 -0.96 -8.59 -4.78
C GLU A 100 -1.58 -9.71 -5.62
N PRO A 101 -2.67 -9.42 -6.36
CA PRO A 101 -3.38 -10.43 -7.15
C PRO A 101 -2.57 -10.83 -8.38
N ARG A 102 -2.75 -12.08 -8.82
CA ARG A 102 -2.26 -12.51 -10.13
C ARG A 102 -3.03 -11.79 -11.24
N MET A 103 -2.32 -11.05 -12.08
CA MET A 103 -2.88 -10.48 -13.31
C MET A 103 -3.09 -11.58 -14.35
N THR A 104 -4.31 -11.75 -14.86
CA THR A 104 -4.64 -12.74 -15.91
C THR A 104 -4.58 -12.17 -17.32
N THR A 105 -4.92 -10.89 -17.48
CA THR A 105 -4.94 -10.20 -18.77
C THR A 105 -4.61 -8.73 -18.52
N VAL A 106 -3.74 -8.16 -19.36
CA VAL A 106 -3.37 -6.74 -19.36
C VAL A 106 -3.67 -6.20 -20.74
N GLY A 107 -4.43 -5.11 -20.82
CA GLY A 107 -4.71 -4.41 -22.06
C GLY A 107 -4.03 -3.04 -22.06
N SER A 108 -3.47 -2.64 -23.20
CA SER A 108 -2.96 -1.29 -23.43
C SER A 108 -3.59 -0.73 -24.71
N GLN A 109 -3.85 0.57 -24.71
CA GLN A 109 -4.50 1.29 -25.80
C GLN A 109 -3.54 2.37 -26.35
N ASP A 110 -3.75 2.80 -27.60
CA ASP A 110 -2.80 3.60 -28.38
C ASP A 110 -2.45 4.97 -27.81
N THR A 111 -3.35 5.60 -27.05
CA THR A 111 -3.11 6.90 -26.39
C THR A 111 -2.42 6.81 -25.02
N THR A 112 -2.27 5.62 -24.42
CA THR A 112 -1.47 5.41 -23.20
C THR A 112 -0.26 4.51 -23.42
N GLY A 113 -0.26 3.67 -24.45
CA GLY A 113 0.85 2.75 -24.73
C GLY A 113 2.14 3.44 -25.18
N ALA A 114 2.07 4.70 -25.64
CA ALA A 114 3.26 5.48 -25.96
C ALA A 114 4.10 5.83 -24.72
N ASP A 115 3.48 5.92 -23.53
CA ASP A 115 4.17 6.13 -22.26
C ASP A 115 4.81 4.83 -21.71
N ASP A 116 4.45 3.67 -22.28
CA ASP A 116 5.01 2.36 -21.96
C ASP A 116 6.28 2.03 -22.78
N ALA A 117 6.69 2.89 -23.72
CA ALA A 117 7.76 2.66 -24.70
C ALA A 117 9.14 3.23 -24.31
#